data_AF-A0A926SSH5-F1
#
_entry.id   AF-A0A926SSH5-F1
#
_cell.length_a   1.000
_cell.length_b   1.000
_cell.length_c   1.000
_cell.angle_alpha   90.00
_cell.angle_beta   90.00
_cell.angle_gamma   90.00
#
_symmetry.space_group_name_H-M   'P 1'
#
loop_
_entity.id
_entity.type
_entity.pdbx_description
1 polymer ?
#
loop_
_entity_poly.entity_id
_entity_poly.type
_entity_poly.pdbx_seq_one_letter_code
_entity_poly.pdbx_strand_id
1 'polypeptide(L)'
;MQAIKLDGLKISEASQIFSISRDTIRLWLKRERETGDFQALPNKPLGNGHKITNWEKFREFVEVNGDKTQVEMAAMWQGEISARTISRALKKIVFSRKKNLWLSRAR
;
A
#
# COMPACT_ATOMS: atom_id res chain seq x y z
N MET A 1 -21.45 17.02 13.76
CA MET A 1 -22.68 16.19 13.58
C MET A 1 -23.59 16.25 14.80
N GLN A 2 -23.05 16.11 16.01
CA GLN A 2 -23.78 16.28 17.28
C GLN A 2 -24.59 17.59 17.33
N ALA A 3 -24.01 18.72 16.94
CA ALA A 3 -24.71 20.00 16.83
C ALA A 3 -26.04 19.94 16.04
N ILE A 4 -26.09 19.19 14.94
CA ILE A 4 -27.30 19.06 14.10
C ILE A 4 -28.26 18.01 14.67
N LYS A 5 -27.72 16.92 15.23
CA LYS A 5 -28.51 15.76 15.68
C LYS A 5 -29.04 15.86 17.11
N LEU A 6 -28.23 16.40 18.01
CA LEU A 6 -28.50 16.50 19.45
C LEU A 6 -28.97 17.91 19.80
N ASP A 7 -28.28 18.94 19.28
CA ASP A 7 -28.58 20.33 19.60
C ASP A 7 -29.63 20.94 18.63
N GLY A 8 -30.09 20.16 17.65
CA GLY A 8 -31.19 20.53 16.74
C GLY A 8 -30.85 21.65 15.74
N LEU A 9 -29.58 22.03 15.58
CA LEU A 9 -29.16 23.09 14.67
C LEU A 9 -29.52 22.77 13.22
N LYS A 10 -30.02 23.78 12.50
CA LYS A 10 -30.19 23.68 11.05
C LYS A 10 -28.83 23.64 10.37
N ILE A 11 -28.76 23.00 9.21
CA ILE A 11 -27.54 22.94 8.38
C ILE A 11 -27.01 24.35 8.05
N SER A 12 -27.91 25.32 7.84
CA SER A 12 -27.54 26.72 7.60
C SER A 12 -26.83 27.37 8.79
N GLU A 13 -27.33 27.13 10.00
CA GLU A 13 -26.76 27.68 11.24
C GLU A 13 -25.41 27.01 11.53
N ALA A 14 -25.35 25.68 11.43
CA ALA A 14 -24.09 24.95 11.55
C ALA A 14 -23.05 25.41 10.51
N SER A 15 -23.47 25.69 9.27
CA SER A 15 -22.57 26.21 8.23
C SER A 15 -21.96 27.56 8.61
N GLN A 16 -22.75 28.46 9.18
CA GLN A 16 -22.28 29.77 9.65
C GLN A 16 -21.38 29.65 10.89
N ILE A 17 -21.81 28.90 11.90
CA ILE A 17 -21.09 28.73 13.17
C ILE A 17 -19.72 28.08 12.93
N PHE A 18 -19.68 27.00 12.15
CA PHE A 18 -18.46 26.23 11.93
C PHE A 18 -17.66 26.67 10.71
N SER A 19 -18.17 27.64 9.93
CA SER A 19 -17.55 28.08 8.66
C SER A 19 -17.28 26.93 7.68
N ILE A 20 -18.18 25.94 7.65
CA ILE A 20 -18.13 24.77 6.76
C ILE A 20 -19.20 24.93 5.69
N SER A 21 -18.90 24.55 4.44
CA SER A 21 -19.91 24.60 3.38
C SER A 21 -21.11 23.70 3.72
N ARG A 22 -22.32 24.16 3.38
CA ARG A 22 -23.56 23.38 3.53
C ARG A 22 -23.47 22.03 2.81
N ASP A 23 -22.77 21.97 1.69
CA ASP A 23 -22.64 20.75 0.89
C ASP A 23 -21.69 19.72 1.54
N THR A 24 -20.63 20.18 2.20
CA THR A 24 -19.76 19.32 3.02
C THR A 24 -20.55 18.70 4.17
N ILE A 25 -21.37 19.49 4.86
CA ILE A 25 -22.24 19.00 5.95
C ILE A 25 -23.23 17.95 5.43
N ARG A 26 -23.86 18.20 4.27
CA ARG A 26 -24.75 17.23 3.60
C ARG A 26 -24.02 15.94 3.22
N LEU A 27 -22.79 16.05 2.72
CA LEU A 27 -21.97 14.88 2.35
C LEU A 27 -21.67 14.00 3.56
N TRP A 28 -21.31 14.62 4.69
CA TRP A 28 -21.09 13.90 5.96
C TRP A 28 -22.37 13.25 6.49
N LEU A 29 -23.51 13.94 6.45
CA LEU A 29 -24.81 13.37 6.83
C LEU A 29 -25.21 12.19 5.93
N LYS A 30 -24.97 12.30 4.62
CA LYS A 30 -25.24 11.22 3.67
C LYS A 30 -24.36 10.00 4.00
N ARG A 31 -23.07 10.21 4.17
CA ARG A 31 -22.10 9.15 4.49
C ARG A 31 -22.45 8.45 5.80
N GLU A 32 -22.77 9.21 6.84
CA GLU A 32 -23.15 8.65 8.13
C GLU A 32 -24.42 7.78 8.05
N ARG A 33 -25.39 8.15 7.19
CA ARG A 33 -26.57 7.29 6.93
C ARG A 33 -26.21 5.99 6.19
N GLU A 34 -25.21 6.04 5.31
CA GLU A 34 -24.81 4.89 4.49
C GLU A 34 -23.86 3.93 5.23
N THR A 35 -22.91 4.47 6.00
CA THR A 35 -21.82 3.70 6.64
C THR A 35 -21.89 3.68 8.16
N GLY A 36 -22.84 4.41 8.77
CA GLY A 36 -22.93 4.57 10.23
C GLY A 36 -21.88 5.55 10.81
N ASP A 37 -21.07 6.15 9.95
CA ASP A 37 -19.93 6.99 10.34
C ASP A 37 -19.65 8.07 9.27
N PHE A 38 -19.06 9.18 9.68
CA PHE A 38 -18.69 10.31 8.83
C PHE A 38 -17.18 10.52 8.72
N GLN A 39 -16.37 9.61 9.27
CA GLN A 39 -14.91 9.65 9.14
C GLN A 39 -14.46 9.77 7.68
N ALA A 40 -13.34 10.48 7.50
CA ALA A 40 -12.67 10.58 6.21
C ALA A 40 -12.34 9.19 5.66
N LEU A 41 -12.41 9.05 4.33
CA LEU A 41 -11.89 7.84 3.70
C LEU A 41 -10.39 7.73 4.00
N PRO A 42 -9.88 6.51 4.27
CA PRO A 42 -8.45 6.32 4.37
C PRO A 42 -7.80 6.82 3.09
N ASN A 43 -6.77 7.65 3.23
CA ASN A 43 -6.00 8.15 2.09
C ASN A 43 -5.18 6.99 1.51
N LYS A 44 -5.82 6.17 0.68
CA LYS A 44 -5.20 5.08 -0.05
C LYS A 44 -5.11 5.51 -1.51
N PRO A 45 -4.03 6.18 -1.93
CA PRO A 45 -3.80 6.39 -3.35
C PRO A 45 -3.88 5.04 -4.06
N LEU A 46 -4.51 5.03 -5.23
CA LEU A 46 -4.63 3.81 -6.03
C LEU A 46 -3.22 3.27 -6.26
N GLY A 47 -2.91 2.11 -5.70
CA GLY A 47 -1.55 1.56 -5.77
C GLY A 47 -1.12 1.37 -7.22
N ASN A 48 0.06 1.85 -7.57
CA ASN A 48 0.64 1.65 -8.91
C ASN A 48 0.71 0.15 -9.22
N GLY A 49 0.22 -0.27 -10.38
CA GLY A 49 0.11 -1.68 -10.80
C GLY A 49 1.38 -2.50 -10.49
N HIS A 50 1.31 -3.30 -9.42
CA HIS A 50 2.45 -4.07 -8.94
C HIS A 50 2.80 -5.17 -9.95
N LYS A 51 4.06 -5.22 -10.39
CA LYS A 51 4.57 -6.24 -11.32
C LYS A 51 4.75 -7.62 -10.66
N ILE A 52 4.83 -7.68 -9.34
CA ILE A 52 4.85 -8.92 -8.54
C ILE A 52 3.61 -8.93 -7.67
N THR A 53 2.66 -9.79 -8.01
CA THR A 53 1.39 -9.97 -7.29
C THR A 53 1.38 -11.25 -6.46
N ASN A 54 1.88 -12.35 -7.03
CA ASN A 54 1.99 -13.65 -6.34
C ASN A 54 3.37 -13.77 -5.66
N TRP A 55 3.38 -13.67 -4.33
CA TRP A 55 4.60 -13.72 -3.52
C TRP A 55 5.13 -15.14 -3.30
N GLU A 56 4.28 -16.18 -3.32
CA GLU A 56 4.72 -17.59 -3.28
C GLU A 56 5.61 -17.90 -4.49
N LYS A 57 5.11 -17.62 -5.70
CA LYS A 57 5.86 -17.84 -6.95
C LYS A 57 7.17 -17.06 -6.98
N PHE A 58 7.18 -15.86 -6.40
CA PHE A 58 8.41 -15.07 -6.32
C PHE A 58 9.43 -15.69 -5.36
N ARG A 59 9.00 -16.34 -4.26
CA ARG A 59 9.92 -17.06 -3.38
C ARG A 59 10.55 -18.26 -4.07
N GLU A 60 9.73 -19.10 -4.71
CA GLU A 60 10.22 -20.26 -5.48
C GLU A 60 11.22 -19.84 -6.56
N PHE A 61 10.91 -18.76 -7.30
CA PHE A 61 11.80 -18.20 -8.29
C PHE A 61 13.16 -17.78 -7.72
N VAL A 62 13.16 -17.12 -6.55
CA VAL A 62 14.38 -16.66 -5.89
C VAL A 62 15.20 -17.82 -5.32
N GLU A 63 14.55 -18.88 -4.83
CA GLU A 63 15.23 -20.10 -4.38
C GLU A 63 15.95 -20.80 -5.53
N VAL A 64 15.30 -20.92 -6.69
CA VAL A 64 15.90 -21.54 -7.89
C VAL A 64 17.01 -20.68 -8.48
N ASN A 65 16.89 -19.35 -8.47
CA ASN A 65 17.81 -18.42 -9.12
C ASN A 65 18.71 -17.64 -8.16
N GLY A 66 18.89 -18.11 -6.92
CA GLY A 66 19.56 -17.37 -5.85
C GLY A 66 21.03 -16.99 -6.12
N ASP A 67 21.67 -17.63 -7.10
CA ASP A 67 23.02 -17.33 -7.59
C ASP A 67 23.06 -16.13 -8.56
N LYS A 68 21.93 -15.78 -9.19
CA LYS A 68 21.83 -14.78 -10.23
C LYS A 68 21.84 -13.35 -9.70
N THR A 69 22.28 -12.43 -10.54
CA THR A 69 22.19 -11.00 -10.29
C THR A 69 20.76 -10.50 -10.45
N GLN A 70 20.45 -9.34 -9.86
CA GLN A 70 19.12 -8.74 -9.95
C GLN A 70 18.71 -8.37 -11.40
N VAL A 71 19.69 -8.11 -12.28
CA VAL A 71 19.46 -7.82 -13.70
C VAL A 71 19.08 -9.09 -14.45
N GLU A 72 19.79 -10.19 -14.21
CA GLU A 72 19.45 -11.49 -14.79
C GLU A 72 18.09 -11.98 -14.29
N MET A 73 17.83 -11.87 -12.97
CA MET A 73 16.53 -12.18 -12.39
C MET A 73 15.39 -11.38 -13.03
N ALA A 74 15.62 -10.11 -13.35
CA ALA A 74 14.62 -9.28 -14.02
C ALA A 74 14.32 -9.76 -15.44
N ALA A 75 15.34 -10.25 -16.16
CA ALA A 75 15.17 -10.82 -17.51
C ALA A 75 14.47 -12.19 -17.50
N MET A 76 14.62 -12.98 -16.43
CA MET A 76 14.02 -14.32 -16.29
C MET A 76 12.61 -14.31 -15.68
N TRP A 77 12.21 -13.22 -15.02
CA TRP A 77 10.90 -13.13 -14.40
C TRP A 77 9.79 -13.05 -15.47
N GLN A 78 8.62 -13.63 -15.16
CA GLN A 78 7.47 -13.59 -16.06
C GLN A 78 6.90 -12.16 -16.14
N GLY A 79 7.30 -11.44 -17.20
CA GLY A 79 6.83 -10.10 -17.54
C GLY A 79 7.89 -9.01 -17.34
N GLU A 80 7.65 -7.85 -17.95
CA GLU A 80 8.59 -6.73 -17.90
C GLU A 80 8.69 -6.15 -16.49
N ILE A 81 9.83 -6.39 -15.85
CA ILE A 81 10.17 -5.91 -14.53
C ILE A 81 11.59 -5.34 -14.51
N SER A 82 11.81 -4.29 -13.73
CA SER A 82 13.15 -3.71 -13.57
C SER A 82 13.93 -4.41 -12.45
N ALA A 83 15.26 -4.45 -12.57
CA ALA A 83 16.15 -4.93 -11.50
C ALA A 83 15.89 -4.23 -10.15
N ARG A 84 15.51 -2.94 -10.17
CA ARG A 84 15.14 -2.19 -8.95
C ARG A 84 13.89 -2.74 -8.27
N THR A 85 12.93 -3.25 -9.05
CA THR A 85 11.72 -3.88 -8.51
C THR A 85 12.05 -5.24 -7.90
N ILE A 86 12.91 -6.03 -8.56
CA ILE A 86 13.46 -7.28 -8.00
C ILE A 86 14.17 -7.00 -6.66
N SER A 87 15.04 -6.00 -6.60
CA SER A 87 15.74 -5.59 -5.37
C SER A 87 14.77 -5.29 -4.21
N ARG A 88 13.72 -4.51 -4.47
CA ARG A 88 12.67 -4.21 -3.48
C ARG A 88 11.89 -5.45 -3.07
N ALA A 89 11.60 -6.34 -4.01
CA ALA A 89 10.88 -7.58 -3.76
C ALA A 89 11.71 -8.55 -2.89
N LEU A 90 13.00 -8.71 -3.17
CA LEU A 90 13.94 -9.47 -2.34
C LEU A 90 13.97 -8.92 -0.90
N LYS A 91 14.05 -7.59 -0.75
CA LYS A 91 13.98 -6.95 0.57
C LYS A 91 12.65 -7.24 1.28
N LYS A 92 11.54 -7.24 0.56
CA LYS A 92 10.20 -7.49 1.11
C LYS A 92 10.03 -8.93 1.63
N ILE A 93 10.62 -9.91 0.95
CA ILE A 93 10.64 -11.31 1.40
C ILE A 93 11.80 -11.61 2.37
N VAL A 94 12.56 -10.59 2.79
CA VAL A 94 13.71 -10.72 3.71
C VAL A 94 14.78 -11.69 3.16
N PHE A 95 14.92 -11.78 1.84
CA PHE A 95 15.95 -12.60 1.21
C PHE A 95 17.28 -11.85 1.22
N SER A 96 18.32 -12.47 1.79
CA SER A 96 19.68 -11.92 1.82
C SER A 96 20.69 -12.96 1.39
N ARG A 97 21.48 -12.63 0.36
CA ARG A 97 22.64 -13.43 -0.03
C ARG A 97 23.83 -13.04 0.84
N LYS A 98 24.18 -13.88 1.81
CA LYS A 98 25.45 -13.76 2.54
C LYS A 98 26.56 -14.47 1.75
N LYS A 99 27.68 -13.79 1.52
CA LYS A 99 28.86 -14.41 0.91
C LYS A 99 29.61 -15.21 1.98
N ASN A 100 29.74 -16.52 1.77
CA ASN A 100 30.65 -17.34 2.57
C ASN A 100 32.05 -17.25 1.95
N LEU A 101 32.81 -16.21 2.33
CA LEU A 101 34.17 -15.96 1.83
C LEU A 101 35.24 -16.91 2.42
N TRP A 102 34.84 -17.97 3.15
CA TRP A 102 35.72 -18.76 4.02
C TRP A 102 35.68 -20.28 3.74
N LEU A 103 35.91 -20.69 2.50
CA LEU A 103 36.27 -22.09 2.15
C LEU A 103 37.32 -21.98 1.02
N SER A 104 38.62 -22.27 1.17
CA SER A 104 39.34 -23.18 2.07
C SER A 104 40.62 -22.58 2.68
N ARG A 105 40.84 -22.83 3.98
CA ARG A 105 42.19 -23.07 4.50
C ARG A 105 42.19 -24.49 5.06
N ALA A 106 42.54 -25.45 4.22
CA ALA A 106 42.97 -26.76 4.66
C ALA A 106 44.22 -27.12 3.85
N ARG A 107 45.20 -27.58 4.60
CA ARG A 107 46.65 -27.65 4.38
C ARG A 107 47.04 -28.76 3.42
#